data_AF-A0A955BRV5-F1
#
_entry.id   AF-A0A955BRV5-F1
#
_cell.length_a   1.000
_cell.length_b   1.000
_cell.length_c   1.000
_cell.angle_alpha   90.00
_cell.angle_beta   90.00
_cell.angle_gamma   90.00
#
_symmetry.space_group_name_H-M   'P 1'
#
loop_
_entity.id
_entity.type
_entity.pdbx_description
1 polymer ?
#
loop_
_entity_poly.entity_id
_entity_poly.type
_entity_poly.pdbx_seq_one_letter_code
_entity_poly.pdbx_strand_id
1 'polypeptide(L)'
;MLAIVSEARRPVCFARSMLTAAASDVKRGSLIAAACRLREAVRQYLAAMCEAFDCLPAKRCRRTPAGMLLALAKVDAIDEGTAQWVGEIIAVCNAAAHCETVRPSLIATGVYLFGLVLDCADDDLHLPAGRKGGAA
;
A
#
# COMPACT_ATOMS: atom_id res chain seq x y z
N MET A 1 -6.04 4.93 15.97
CA MET A 1 -4.93 4.03 16.33
C MET A 1 -4.67 3.19 15.09
N LEU A 2 -3.53 3.37 14.41
CA LEU A 2 -3.17 2.59 13.22
C LEU A 2 -2.80 1.19 13.71
N ALA A 3 -3.72 0.24 13.63
CA ALA A 3 -3.47 -1.13 14.08
C ALA A 3 -3.36 -2.04 12.85
N ILE A 4 -2.17 -2.10 12.25
CA ILE A 4 -1.83 -3.23 11.40
C ILE A 4 -1.73 -4.43 12.36
N VAL A 5 -2.53 -5.46 12.12
CA VAL A 5 -2.63 -6.64 13.00
C VAL A 5 -1.23 -7.22 13.25
N SER A 6 -0.85 -7.34 14.53
CA SER A 6 0.52 -7.43 15.06
C SER A 6 1.31 -8.71 14.73
N GLU A 7 0.91 -9.47 13.71
CA GLU A 7 1.63 -10.69 13.28
C GLU A 7 2.07 -10.64 11.81
N ALA A 8 1.70 -9.60 11.06
CA ALA A 8 2.11 -9.45 9.67
C ALA A 8 3.61 -9.10 9.58
N ARG A 9 4.46 -10.09 9.29
CA ARG A 9 5.84 -9.82 8.84
C ARG A 9 5.81 -8.83 7.68
N ARG A 10 6.63 -7.79 7.75
CA ARG A 10 6.69 -6.77 6.70
C ARG A 10 6.88 -7.41 5.34
N PRO A 11 6.00 -7.13 4.37
CA PRO A 11 6.29 -7.53 3.01
C PRO A 11 7.50 -6.74 2.49
N VAL A 12 8.58 -7.45 2.16
CA VAL A 12 9.73 -6.87 1.47
C VAL A 12 9.28 -6.50 0.06
N CYS A 13 9.09 -5.21 -0.21
CA CYS A 13 8.63 -4.71 -1.50
C CYS A 13 9.20 -3.33 -1.84
N PHE A 14 9.07 -2.92 -3.10
CA PHE A 14 9.56 -1.62 -3.60
C PHE A 14 8.61 -0.44 -3.30
N ALA A 15 7.67 -0.58 -2.36
CA ALA A 15 6.72 0.49 -2.05
C ALA A 15 7.43 1.78 -1.56
N ARG A 16 8.45 1.64 -0.69
CA ARG A 16 9.18 2.79 -0.11
C ARG A 16 9.97 3.59 -1.15
N SER A 17 10.60 2.93 -2.12
CA SER A 17 11.31 3.62 -3.20
C SER A 17 10.35 4.40 -4.10
N MET A 18 9.20 3.80 -4.43
CA MET A 18 8.14 4.48 -5.19
C MET A 18 7.56 5.67 -4.43
N LEU A 19 7.34 5.54 -3.12
CA LEU A 19 6.84 6.63 -2.28
C LEU A 19 7.82 7.80 -2.19
N THR A 20 9.13 7.51 -2.06
CA THR A 20 10.19 8.53 -2.06
C THR A 20 10.24 9.28 -3.39
N ALA A 21 10.06 8.55 -4.50
CA ALA A 21 10.00 9.12 -5.83
C ALA A 21 8.72 9.96 -6.03
N ALA A 22 7.58 9.56 -5.45
CA ALA A 22 6.35 10.35 -5.43
C ALA A 22 6.53 11.67 -4.65
N ALA A 23 7.14 11.61 -3.47
CA ALA A 23 7.46 12.79 -2.67
C ALA A 23 8.34 13.80 -3.42
N SER A 24 9.31 13.29 -4.19
CA SER A 24 10.16 14.13 -5.04
C SER A 24 9.38 14.82 -6.16
N ASP A 25 8.43 14.12 -6.78
CA ASP A 25 7.59 14.70 -7.83
C ASP A 25 6.60 15.75 -7.28
N VAL A 26 6.07 15.55 -6.06
CA VAL A 26 5.25 16.57 -5.36
C VAL A 26 6.06 17.86 -5.18
N LYS A 27 7.31 17.75 -4.69
CA LYS A 27 8.21 18.91 -4.52
C LYS A 27 8.52 19.65 -5.82
N ARG A 28 8.51 18.94 -6.96
CA ARG A 28 8.72 19.50 -8.30
C ARG A 28 7.44 20.03 -8.96
N GLY A 29 6.27 19.87 -8.33
CA GLY A 29 4.99 20.24 -8.92
C GLY A 29 4.49 19.27 -10.01
N SER A 30 5.12 18.10 -10.17
CA SER A 30 4.74 17.09 -11.17
C SER A 30 3.64 16.16 -10.63
N LEU A 31 2.43 16.69 -10.47
CA LEU A 31 1.34 16.02 -9.71
C LEU A 31 0.88 14.69 -10.30
N ILE A 32 0.77 14.58 -11.62
CA ILE A 32 0.36 13.33 -12.28
C ILE A 32 1.41 12.24 -12.05
N ALA A 33 2.70 12.59 -12.18
CA ALA A 33 3.80 11.66 -11.92
C ALA A 33 3.81 11.24 -10.44
N ALA A 34 3.63 12.18 -9.52
CA ALA A 34 3.50 11.90 -8.09
C ALA A 34 2.34 10.93 -7.80
N ALA A 35 1.16 11.17 -8.38
CA ALA A 35 -0.01 10.31 -8.21
C ALA A 35 0.20 8.89 -8.76
N CYS A 36 0.78 8.77 -9.95
CA CYS A 36 1.10 7.47 -10.56
C CYS A 36 2.10 6.68 -9.69
N ARG A 37 3.14 7.34 -9.17
CA ARG A 37 4.13 6.71 -8.29
C ARG A 37 3.55 6.34 -6.92
N LEU A 38 2.69 7.19 -6.34
CA LEU A 38 1.99 6.87 -5.10
C LEU A 38 1.06 5.65 -5.28
N ARG A 39 0.28 5.61 -6.36
CA ARG A 39 -0.57 4.46 -6.69
C ARG A 39 0.24 3.18 -6.86
N GLU A 40 1.40 3.27 -7.50
CA GLU A 40 2.29 2.13 -7.68
C GLU A 40 2.89 1.66 -6.35
N ALA A 41 3.27 2.58 -5.46
CA ALA A 41 3.68 2.25 -4.09
C ALA A 41 2.60 1.47 -3.34
N VAL A 42 1.35 1.96 -3.40
CA VAL A 42 0.18 1.29 -2.81
C VAL A 42 -0.02 -0.10 -3.43
N ARG A 43 0.07 -0.22 -4.76
CA ARG A 43 -0.09 -1.49 -5.47
C ARG A 43 0.95 -2.52 -5.02
N GLN A 44 2.22 -2.13 -4.94
CA GLN A 44 3.33 -3.01 -4.54
C GLN A 44 3.15 -3.51 -3.11
N TYR A 45 2.79 -2.61 -2.19
CA TYR A 45 2.52 -2.97 -0.80
C TYR A 45 1.34 -3.94 -0.68
N LEU A 46 0.19 -3.61 -1.28
CA LEU A 46 -1.01 -4.45 -1.20
C LEU A 46 -0.78 -5.83 -1.85
N ALA A 47 -0.04 -5.90 -2.95
CA ALA A 47 0.31 -7.18 -3.58
C ALA A 47 1.13 -8.06 -2.63
N ALA A 48 2.17 -7.49 -2.02
CA ALA A 48 3.04 -8.23 -1.13
C ALA A 48 2.35 -8.59 0.21
N MET A 49 1.45 -7.74 0.71
CA MET A 49 0.54 -8.09 1.81
C MET A 49 -0.37 -9.26 1.41
N CYS A 50 -1.01 -9.20 0.23
CA CYS A 50 -1.85 -10.29 -0.23
C CYS A 50 -1.09 -11.62 -0.38
N GLU A 51 0.18 -11.58 -0.78
CA GLU A 51 1.04 -12.76 -0.82
C GLU A 51 1.34 -13.29 0.59
N ALA A 52 1.62 -12.41 1.55
CA ALA A 52 1.88 -12.81 2.94
C ALA A 52 0.67 -13.46 3.64
N PHE A 53 -0.54 -13.03 3.28
CA PHE A 53 -1.81 -13.53 3.82
C PHE A 53 -2.51 -14.56 2.92
N ASP A 54 -1.85 -15.03 1.84
CA ASP A 54 -2.40 -15.96 0.86
C ASP A 54 -3.80 -15.58 0.32
N CYS A 55 -4.02 -14.27 0.13
CA CYS A 55 -5.31 -13.71 -0.29
C CYS A 55 -5.25 -13.00 -1.65
N LEU A 56 -4.19 -13.23 -2.43
CA LEU A 56 -4.02 -12.57 -3.73
C LEU A 56 -5.13 -12.98 -4.72
N PRO A 57 -5.83 -12.04 -5.38
CA PRO A 57 -6.88 -12.38 -6.32
C PRO A 57 -6.38 -13.29 -7.46
N ALA A 58 -7.02 -14.45 -7.62
CA ALA A 58 -6.63 -15.44 -8.63
C ALA A 58 -6.65 -14.85 -10.06
N LYS A 59 -7.69 -14.09 -10.41
CA LYS A 59 -7.83 -13.45 -11.73
C LYS A 59 -6.97 -12.19 -11.81
N ARG A 60 -6.06 -12.12 -12.81
CA ARG A 60 -5.18 -10.97 -13.04
C ARG A 60 -5.93 -9.63 -13.18
N CYS A 61 -7.10 -9.64 -13.82
CA CYS A 61 -7.93 -8.43 -13.96
C CYS A 61 -8.47 -7.88 -12.62
N ARG A 62 -8.47 -8.68 -11.56
CA ARG A 62 -8.87 -8.28 -10.20
C ARG A 62 -7.70 -7.87 -9.33
N ARG A 63 -6.45 -7.99 -9.81
CA ARG A 63 -5.23 -7.56 -9.10
C ARG A 63 -5.00 -6.05 -9.23
N THR A 64 -6.07 -5.28 -9.12
CA THR A 64 -6.02 -3.82 -9.01
C THR A 64 -5.76 -3.44 -7.54
N PRO A 65 -5.25 -2.23 -7.25
CA PRO A 65 -5.09 -1.78 -5.86
C PRO A 65 -6.38 -1.93 -5.05
N ALA A 66 -7.53 -1.49 -5.58
CA ALA A 66 -8.82 -1.62 -4.90
C ALA A 66 -9.24 -3.08 -4.70
N GLY A 67 -8.99 -3.95 -5.68
CA GLY A 67 -9.31 -5.38 -5.57
C GLY A 67 -8.47 -6.10 -4.53
N MET A 68 -7.18 -5.76 -4.41
CA MET A 68 -6.28 -6.31 -3.40
C MET A 68 -6.60 -5.77 -2.00
N LEU A 69 -6.93 -4.49 -1.89
CA LEU A 69 -7.40 -3.89 -0.64
C LEU A 69 -8.65 -4.60 -0.10
N LEU A 70 -9.64 -4.84 -0.97
CA LEU A 70 -10.84 -5.59 -0.61
C LEU A 70 -10.53 -7.03 -0.20
N ALA A 71 -9.55 -7.67 -0.83
CA ALA A 71 -9.14 -9.02 -0.47
C ALA A 71 -8.52 -9.07 0.93
N LEU A 72 -7.66 -8.10 1.28
CA LEU A 72 -7.07 -7.98 2.61
C LEU A 72 -8.11 -7.68 3.69
N ALA A 73 -9.08 -6.80 3.41
CA ALA A 73 -10.15 -6.50 4.34
C ALA A 73 -11.03 -7.72 4.64
N LYS A 74 -11.21 -8.64 3.68
CA LYS A 74 -12.00 -9.88 3.87
C LYS A 74 -11.33 -10.92 4.76
N VAL A 75 -10.03 -10.82 4.95
CA VAL A 75 -9.24 -11.72 5.80
C VAL A 75 -8.76 -11.01 7.07
N ASP A 76 -9.36 -9.85 7.38
CA ASP A 76 -9.05 -9.01 8.54
C ASP A 76 -7.55 -8.66 8.67
N ALA A 77 -6.81 -8.64 7.55
CA ALA A 77 -5.38 -8.31 7.51
C ALA A 77 -5.12 -6.78 7.56
N ILE A 78 -6.18 -5.99 7.46
CA ILE A 78 -6.16 -4.52 7.52
C ILE A 78 -7.41 -4.06 8.26
N ASP A 79 -7.25 -3.14 9.21
CA ASP A 79 -8.38 -2.57 9.92
C ASP A 79 -9.23 -1.68 9.01
N GLU A 80 -10.51 -1.52 9.35
CA GLU A 80 -11.49 -0.76 8.56
C GLU A 80 -11.05 0.69 8.33
N GLY A 81 -10.48 1.33 9.37
CA GLY A 81 -9.97 2.69 9.26
C GLY A 81 -8.86 2.75 8.23
N THR A 82 -7.88 1.84 8.31
CA THR A 82 -6.79 1.74 7.34
C THR A 82 -7.25 1.44 5.93
N ALA A 83 -8.23 0.55 5.79
CA ALA A 83 -8.83 0.25 4.51
C ALA A 83 -9.49 1.49 3.88
N GLN A 84 -10.23 2.28 4.65
CA GLN A 84 -10.91 3.46 4.16
C GLN A 84 -9.93 4.48 3.55
N TRP A 85 -8.92 4.92 4.30
CA TRP A 85 -8.05 5.98 3.79
C TRP A 85 -7.09 5.50 2.70
N VAL A 86 -6.66 4.22 2.71
CA VAL A 86 -5.94 3.64 1.56
C VAL A 86 -6.84 3.62 0.32
N GLY A 87 -8.14 3.32 0.49
CA GLY A 87 -9.14 3.43 -0.57
C GLY A 87 -9.26 4.85 -1.13
N GLU A 88 -9.28 5.86 -0.26
CA GLU A 88 -9.31 7.27 -0.66
C GLU A 88 -8.04 7.68 -1.43
N ILE A 89 -6.85 7.23 -1.00
CA ILE A 89 -5.59 7.45 -1.75
C ILE A 89 -5.69 6.84 -3.15
N ILE A 90 -6.19 5.61 -3.28
CA ILE A 90 -6.36 4.95 -4.57
C ILE A 90 -7.31 5.75 -5.47
N ALA A 91 -8.43 6.23 -4.93
CA ALA A 91 -9.40 7.02 -5.68
C ALA A 91 -8.80 8.34 -6.19
N VAL A 92 -8.13 9.09 -5.32
CA VAL A 92 -7.44 10.35 -5.67
C VAL A 92 -6.38 10.10 -6.75
N CYS A 93 -5.57 9.06 -6.60
CA CYS A 93 -4.54 8.74 -7.59
C CYS A 93 -5.13 8.30 -8.94
N ASN A 94 -6.25 7.56 -8.95
CA ASN A 94 -6.94 7.21 -10.19
C ASN A 94 -7.47 8.46 -10.90
N ALA A 95 -8.13 9.38 -10.17
CA ALA A 95 -8.61 10.64 -10.74
C ALA A 95 -7.47 11.43 -11.39
N ALA A 96 -6.34 11.57 -10.71
CA ALA A 96 -5.16 12.23 -11.26
C ALA A 96 -4.59 11.51 -12.51
N ALA A 97 -4.57 10.16 -12.52
CA ALA A 97 -4.11 9.38 -13.67
C ALA A 97 -5.05 9.48 -14.89
N HIS A 98 -6.33 9.79 -14.67
CA HIS A 98 -7.31 10.10 -15.70
C HIS A 98 -7.33 11.59 -16.09
N CYS A 99 -6.31 12.36 -15.69
CA CYS A 99 -6.19 13.79 -15.95
C CYS A 99 -7.33 14.64 -15.38
N GLU A 100 -8.00 14.16 -14.33
CA GLU A 100 -9.00 14.94 -13.61
C GLU A 100 -8.32 15.97 -12.70
N THR A 101 -9.08 17.01 -12.32
CA THR A 101 -8.56 18.05 -11.43
C THR A 101 -8.48 17.53 -9.99
N VAL A 102 -7.27 17.36 -9.49
CA VAL A 102 -7.00 16.92 -8.12
C VAL A 102 -6.24 18.01 -7.36
N ARG A 103 -6.66 18.29 -6.12
CA ARG A 103 -5.96 19.26 -5.26
C ARG A 103 -4.56 18.73 -4.92
N PRO A 104 -3.48 19.51 -5.12
CA PRO A 104 -2.11 19.09 -4.82
C PRO A 104 -1.92 18.58 -3.39
N SER A 105 -2.62 19.20 -2.44
CA SER A 105 -2.59 18.83 -1.02
C SER A 105 -3.07 17.41 -0.75
N LEU A 106 -4.00 16.86 -1.56
CA LEU A 106 -4.47 15.48 -1.42
C LEU A 106 -3.38 14.47 -1.78
N ILE A 107 -2.60 14.74 -2.83
CA ILE A 107 -1.47 13.88 -3.21
C ILE A 107 -0.37 13.96 -2.15
N ALA A 108 -0.03 15.16 -1.68
CA ALA A 108 0.95 15.33 -0.61
C ALA A 108 0.53 14.61 0.69
N THR A 109 -0.74 14.73 1.06
CA THR A 109 -1.32 14.03 2.23
C THR A 109 -1.29 12.53 2.02
N GLY A 110 -1.65 12.04 0.84
CA GLY A 110 -1.58 10.61 0.52
C GLY A 110 -0.15 10.05 0.61
N VAL A 111 0.85 10.80 0.14
CA VAL A 111 2.27 10.42 0.30
C VAL A 111 2.65 10.34 1.78
N TYR A 112 2.27 11.33 2.58
CA TYR A 112 2.56 11.36 4.01
C TYR A 112 1.89 10.19 4.76
N LEU A 113 0.57 10.05 4.61
CA LEU A 113 -0.21 9.01 5.29
C LEU A 113 0.26 7.62 4.89
N PHE A 114 0.53 7.38 3.60
CA PHE A 114 1.03 6.09 3.16
C PHE A 114 2.44 5.80 3.69
N GLY A 115 3.26 6.84 3.89
CA GLY A 115 4.53 6.74 4.61
C GLY A 115 4.33 6.21 6.03
N LEU A 116 3.33 6.71 6.75
CA LEU A 116 3.00 6.20 8.09
C LEU A 116 2.61 4.71 8.07
N VAL A 117 1.93 4.20 7.04
CA VAL A 117 1.68 2.75 6.94
C VAL A 117 2.95 1.95 6.75
N LEU A 118 3.85 2.44 5.90
CA LEU A 118 5.13 1.76 5.68
C LEU A 118 6.04 1.84 6.91
N ASP A 119 5.95 2.92 7.70
CA ASP A 119 6.75 3.16 8.90
C ASP A 119 6.17 2.51 10.16
N CYS A 120 4.84 2.45 10.32
CA CYS A 120 4.20 1.75 11.46
C CYS A 120 4.27 0.23 11.35
N ALA A 121 4.62 -0.30 10.17
CA ALA A 121 5.09 -1.68 10.06
C ALA A 121 6.44 -1.88 10.81
N ASP A 122 7.18 -0.78 11.05
CA ASP A 122 8.39 -0.46 11.85
C ASP A 122 8.67 -1.16 13.19
N ASP A 123 7.62 -1.46 13.96
CA ASP A 123 7.79 -1.84 15.38
C ASP A 123 7.38 -3.30 15.60
N ASP A 124 8.34 -4.22 15.42
CA ASP A 124 8.47 -5.49 16.17
C ASP A 124 9.65 -6.31 15.65
N LEU A 125 10.86 -5.99 16.13
CA LEU A 125 12.04 -6.82 15.95
C LEU A 125 12.05 -7.92 17.03
N HIS A 126 11.25 -8.98 16.87
CA HIS A 126 11.48 -10.25 17.56
C HIS A 126 11.45 -11.39 16.54
N LEU A 127 12.64 -11.86 16.15
CA LEU A 127 12.84 -13.08 15.37
C LEU A 127 12.89 -14.29 16.32
N PRO A 128 11.96 -15.26 16.18
CA PRO A 128 12.30 -16.64 16.47
C PRO A 128 12.40 -17.49 15.20
N ALA A 129 13.26 -18.49 15.31
CA ALA A 129 13.91 -19.31 14.29
C ALA A 129 13.01 -19.86 13.16
N GLY A 130 13.61 -19.93 11.97
CA GLY A 130 13.00 -20.47 10.75
C GLY A 130 12.39 -21.86 10.92
N ARG A 131 11.24 -22.07 10.25
CA ARG A 131 10.71 -23.42 10.02
C ARG A 131 11.48 -24.07 8.89
N LYS A 132 12.13 -25.19 9.23
CA LYS A 132 12.76 -26.13 8.30
C LYS A 132 11.74 -26.60 7.25
N GLY A 133 12.24 -26.83 6.05
CA GLY A 133 11.47 -27.36 4.92
C GLY A 133 10.72 -28.65 5.25
N GLY A 134 9.56 -28.79 4.60
CA GLY A 134 8.83 -30.04 4.48
C GLY A 134 8.52 -30.25 3.02
N ALA A 135 9.38 -31.00 2.34
CA ALA A 135 9.01 -31.68 1.12
C ALA A 135 8.09 -32.86 1.49
N ALA A 136 6.97 -32.97 0.79
CA ALA A 136 6.26 -34.21 0.53
C ALA A 136 5.54 -34.06 -0.80
#